data_AF-A0A969P4U2-F1
#
_entry.id   AF-A0A969P4U2-F1
#
_cell.length_a   1.000
_cell.length_b   1.000
_cell.length_c   1.000
_cell.angle_alpha   90.00
_cell.angle_beta   90.00
_cell.angle_gamma   90.00
#
_symmetry.space_group_name_H-M   'P 1'
#
loop_
_entity.id
_entity.type
_entity.pdbx_description
1 polymer ?
#
loop_
_entity_poly.entity_id
_entity_poly.type
_entity_poly.pdbx_seq_one_letter_code
_entity_poly.pdbx_strand_id
1 'polypeptide(L)' 'MSKKKFRKSIESIERQIEIHNQKVADEEQKPVPDENLINYWRKEIAGLEKSLARAEKRLRRGK' A
#
# COMPACT_ATOMS: atom_id res chain seq x y z
N MET A 1 -9.50 -21.25 -2.30
CA MET A 1 -9.60 -19.80 -1.98
C MET A 1 -10.33 -19.11 -3.11
N SER A 2 -11.52 -18.56 -2.85
CA SER A 2 -12.38 -18.01 -3.92
C SER A 2 -11.88 -16.64 -4.39
N LYS A 3 -12.02 -16.33 -5.69
CA LYS A 3 -11.59 -15.07 -6.34
C LYS A 3 -12.05 -13.80 -5.59
N LYS A 4 -13.20 -13.87 -4.88
CA LYS A 4 -13.71 -12.80 -4.01
C LYS A 4 -12.78 -12.43 -2.85
N LYS A 5 -12.06 -13.40 -2.24
CA LYS A 5 -11.13 -13.11 -1.13
C LYS A 5 -9.92 -12.33 -1.60
N PHE A 6 -9.38 -12.65 -2.79
CA PHE A 6 -8.25 -11.93 -3.36
C PHE A 6 -8.61 -10.48 -3.71
N ARG A 7 -9.79 -10.22 -4.28
CA ARG A 7 -10.26 -8.85 -4.54
C ARG A 7 -10.36 -8.02 -3.26
N LYS A 8 -10.99 -8.56 -2.21
CA LYS A 8 -11.08 -7.85 -0.92
C LYS A 8 -9.71 -7.58 -0.29
N SER A 9 -8.77 -8.51 -0.43
CA SER A 9 -7.39 -8.28 0.05
C SER A 9 -6.69 -7.18 -0.75
N ILE A 10 -6.87 -7.14 -2.08
CA ILE A 10 -6.32 -6.09 -2.95
C ILE A 10 -6.88 -4.72 -2.53
N GLU A 11 -8.21 -4.58 -2.44
CA GLU A 11 -8.85 -3.32 -2.01
C GLU A 11 -8.38 -2.88 -0.61
N SER A 12 -8.21 -3.81 0.32
CA SER A 12 -7.72 -3.50 1.66
C SER A 12 -6.27 -3.00 1.65
N ILE A 13 -5.42 -3.58 0.79
CA ILE A 13 -4.01 -3.17 0.65
C ILE A 13 -3.93 -1.80 -0.04
N GLU A 14 -4.72 -1.58 -1.09
CA GLU A 14 -4.81 -0.28 -1.79
C GLU A 14 -5.24 0.82 -0.82
N ARG A 15 -6.26 0.58 -0.01
CA ARG A 15 -6.71 1.54 1.01
C ARG A 15 -5.62 1.85 2.04
N GLN A 16 -4.84 0.85 2.45
CA GLN A 16 -3.71 1.07 3.36
C GLN A 16 -2.60 1.89 2.71
N ILE A 17 -2.29 1.64 1.44
CA ILE A 17 -1.32 2.43 0.66
C ILE A 17 -1.78 3.88 0.56
N GLU A 18 -3.05 4.11 0.23
CA GLU A 18 -3.64 5.45 0.12
C GLU A 18 -3.53 6.22 1.45
N ILE A 19 -3.88 5.57 2.57
CA ILE A 19 -3.74 6.17 3.91
C ILE A 19 -2.29 6.54 4.22
N HIS A 20 -1.32 5.67 3.90
CA HIS A 20 0.09 5.97 4.13
C HIS A 20 0.62 7.08 3.22
N ASN A 21 0.21 7.10 1.94
CA ASN A 21 0.55 8.18 1.03
C ASN A 21 0.00 9.52 1.49
N GLN A 22 -1.23 9.53 2.03
CA GLN A 22 -1.82 10.74 2.56
C GLN A 22 -1.08 11.22 3.81
N LYS A 23 -0.70 10.33 4.72
CA LYS A 23 0.16 10.67 5.86
C LYS A 23 1.51 11.25 5.42
N VAL A 24 2.15 10.67 4.40
CA VAL A 24 3.39 11.19 3.83
C VAL A 24 3.18 12.60 3.28
N ALA A 25 2.12 12.81 2.48
CA ALA A 25 1.81 14.12 1.91
C ALA A 25 1.52 15.18 2.99
N ASP A 26 0.75 14.82 4.02
CA ASP A 26 0.44 15.70 5.16
C ASP A 26 1.71 16.07 5.94
N GLU A 27 2.64 15.13 6.11
CA GLU A 27 3.93 15.35 6.78
C GLU A 27 4.88 16.21 5.94
N GLU A 28 4.93 15.99 4.62
CA GLU A 28 5.72 16.79 3.68
C GLU A 28 5.25 18.24 3.58
N GLN A 29 3.97 18.51 3.89
CA GLN A 29 3.44 19.88 3.97
C GLN A 29 3.77 20.61 5.27
N LYS A 30 4.32 19.93 6.28
CA LYS A 30 4.69 20.58 7.53
C LYS A 30 5.93 21.45 7.35
N PRO A 31 6.07 22.54 8.12
CA PRO A 31 7.23 23.41 8.06
C PRO A 31 8.54 22.72 8.46
N VAL A 32 8.47 21.66 9.27
CA VAL A 32 9.59 20.77 9.60
C VAL A 32 9.11 19.33 9.42
N PRO A 33 9.30 18.73 8.24
CA PRO A 33 8.90 17.35 7.98
C PRO A 33 9.81 16.37 8.73
N ASP A 34 9.24 15.30 9.29
CA ASP A 34 10.02 14.19 9.84
C ASP A 34 10.38 13.20 8.73
N GLU A 35 11.59 13.32 8.19
CA GLU A 35 12.10 12.43 7.14
C GLU A 35 12.18 10.96 7.58
N ASN A 36 12.39 10.67 8.86
CA ASN A 36 12.43 9.29 9.35
C ASN A 36 11.04 8.67 9.30
N LEU A 37 10.02 9.44 9.68
CA LEU A 37 8.63 9.01 9.64
C LEU A 37 8.14 8.82 8.19
N ILE A 38 8.48 9.75 7.30
CA ILE A 38 8.21 9.64 5.86
C ILE A 38 8.89 8.38 5.29
N ASN A 39 10.17 8.16 5.60
CA ASN A 39 10.89 6.96 5.13
C ASN A 39 10.30 5.66 5.68
N TYR A 40 9.83 5.66 6.93
CA TYR A 40 9.15 4.52 7.50
C TYR A 40 7.87 4.20 6.73
N TRP A 41 7.01 5.18 6.49
CA TRP A 41 5.79 4.97 5.72
C TRP A 41 6.06 4.59 4.26
N ARG A 42 7.09 5.15 3.62
CA ARG A 42 7.51 4.75 2.27
C ARG A 42 7.97 3.29 2.22
N LYS A 43 8.67 2.79 3.25
CA LYS A 43 9.04 1.36 3.36
C LYS A 43 7.81 0.47 3.52
N GLU A 44 6.85 0.87 4.35
CA GLU A 44 5.59 0.15 4.52
C GLU A 44 4.80 0.08 3.19
N ILE A 45 4.68 1.20 2.48
CA ILE A 45 4.06 1.27 1.14
C ILE A 45 4.74 0.29 0.19
N ALA A 46 6.08 0.30 0.09
CA ALA A 46 6.81 -0.62 -0.78
C ALA A 46 6.59 -2.10 -0.43
N GLY A 47 6.40 -2.42 0.86
CA GLY A 47 6.02 -3.78 1.32
C GLY A 47 4.60 -4.17 0.91
N LEU A 48 3.66 -3.24 1.03
CA LEU A 48 2.26 -3.39 0.64
C LEU A 48 2.13 -3.55 -0.89
N GLU A 49 2.83 -2.73 -1.68
CA GLU A 49 2.86 -2.83 -3.15
C GLU A 49 3.39 -4.18 -3.63
N LYS A 50 4.44 -4.71 -3.00
CA LYS A 50 4.94 -6.07 -3.28
C LYS A 50 3.88 -7.13 -3.00
N SER A 51 3.10 -6.95 -1.92
CA SER A 51 2.01 -7.87 -1.56
C SER A 51 0.85 -7.76 -2.55
N LEU A 52 0.51 -6.54 -2.98
CA LEU A 52 -0.48 -6.25 -4.02
C LEU A 52 -0.09 -6.93 -5.34
N ALA A 53 1.13 -6.70 -5.82
CA ALA A 53 1.63 -7.28 -7.06
C ALA A 53 1.60 -8.82 -7.05
N ARG A 54 1.89 -9.44 -5.90
CA ARG A 54 1.76 -10.91 -5.73
C ARG A 54 0.31 -11.36 -5.78
N ALA A 55 -0.61 -10.64 -5.13
CA ALA A 55 -2.03 -10.94 -5.15
C ALA A 55 -2.63 -10.79 -6.56
N GLU A 56 -2.29 -9.71 -7.26
CA GLU A 56 -2.69 -9.48 -8.64
C GLU A 56 -2.14 -10.53 -9.60
N LYS A 57 -0.85 -10.88 -9.49
CA LYS A 57 -0.23 -11.92 -10.33
C LYS A 57 -0.93 -13.27 -10.17
N ARG A 58 -1.34 -13.61 -8.94
CA ARG A 58 -2.14 -14.83 -8.65
C ARG A 58 -3.55 -14.75 -9.24
N LEU A 59 -4.19 -13.59 -9.21
CA LEU A 59 -5.49 -13.39 -9.84
C LEU A 59 -5.40 -13.56 -11.36
N ARG A 60 -4.32 -13.04 -11.97
CA ARG A 60 -4.08 -13.07 -13.42
C ARG A 60 -3.72 -14.47 -13.95
N ARG A 61 -3.01 -15.28 -13.17
CA ARG A 61 -2.67 -16.69 -13.51
C ARG A 61 -3.86 -17.66 -13.48
N GLY A 62 -4.97 -17.29 -12.83
CA GLY A 62 -6.20 -18.09 -12.81
C GLY A 62 -7.24 -17.64 -13.85
N LYS A 63 -6.80 -16.95 -14.90
CA LYS A 63 -7.60 -16.47 -16.03
C LYS A 63 -7.30 -17.30 -17.27
#